data_AF-A0A2N2SNI1-F1
#
_entry.id   AF-A0A2N2SNI1-F1
#
_cell.length_a   1.000
_cell.length_b   1.000
_cell.length_c   1.000
_cell.angle_alpha   90.00
_cell.angle_beta   90.00
_cell.angle_gamma   90.00
#
_symmetry.space_group_name_H-M   'P 1'
#
loop_
_entity.id
_entity.type
_entity.pdbx_description
1 polymer ?
#
loop_
_entity_poly.entity_id
_entity_poly.type
_entity_poly.pdbx_seq_one_letter_code
_entity_poly.pdbx_strand_id
1 'polypeptide(L)' 'MKDLLPHYERELAFLRTRGREFAERYPKIASRLMMSGEGSDDPHVERMIESFALLSARVSKRLE' A
#
# COMPACT_ATOMS: atom_id res chain seq x y z
N MET A 1 -2.49 -13.59 -15.09
CA MET A 1 -2.08 -13.20 -13.72
C MET A 1 -0.58 -13.29 -13.47
N LYS A 2 0.18 -14.18 -14.14
CA LYS A 2 1.64 -14.31 -13.93
C LYS A 2 2.41 -12.99 -14.15
N ASP A 3 2.07 -12.21 -15.16
CA ASP A 3 2.70 -10.88 -15.37
C ASP A 3 2.05 -9.75 -14.56
N LEU A 4 1.09 -10.01 -13.67
CA LEU A 4 0.53 -8.96 -12.79
C LEU A 4 1.23 -8.91 -11.43
N LEU A 5 1.73 -10.07 -10.97
CA LEU A 5 2.37 -10.20 -9.67
C LEU A 5 3.55 -9.22 -9.47
N PRO A 6 4.47 -9.04 -10.45
CA PRO A 6 5.56 -8.08 -10.29
C PRO A 6 5.08 -6.62 -10.15
N HIS A 7 4.03 -6.23 -10.88
CA HIS A 7 3.43 -4.89 -10.70
C HIS A 7 2.77 -4.77 -9.34
N TYR A 8 2.02 -5.78 -8.91
CA TYR A 8 1.37 -5.78 -7.60
C TYR A 8 2.38 -5.62 -6.46
N GLU A 9 3.45 -6.40 -6.45
CA GLU A 9 4.51 -6.32 -5.44
C GLU A 9 5.20 -4.95 -5.46
N ARG A 10 5.45 -4.40 -6.65
CA ARG A 10 6.01 -3.04 -6.82
C ARG A 10 5.10 -1.96 -6.24
N GLU A 11 3.81 -1.98 -6.60
CA GLU A 11 2.83 -1.00 -6.11
C GLU A 11 2.61 -1.14 -4.59
N LEU A 12 2.58 -2.37 -4.06
CA LEU A 12 2.44 -2.61 -2.63
C LEU A 12 3.64 -2.09 -1.84
N ALA A 13 4.87 -2.37 -2.31
CA ALA A 13 6.09 -1.85 -1.70
C ALA A 13 6.14 -0.32 -1.75
N PHE A 14 5.70 0.27 -2.86
CA PHE A 14 5.57 1.72 -3.01
C PHE A 14 4.59 2.30 -1.98
N LEU A 15 3.39 1.73 -1.85
CA LEU A 15 2.37 2.19 -0.91
C LEU A 15 2.83 2.07 0.55
N ARG A 16 3.53 0.99 0.93
CA ARG A 16 4.09 0.84 2.28
C ARG A 16 5.16 1.88 2.58
N THR A 17 6.03 2.17 1.61
CA THR A 17 7.06 3.20 1.75
C THR A 17 6.44 4.59 1.91
N ARG A 18 5.46 4.93 1.08
CA ARG A 18 4.71 6.20 1.22
C ARG A 18 3.87 6.25 2.49
N GLY A 19 3.34 5.11 2.93
CA GLY A 19 2.60 4.97 4.19
C GLY A 19 3.46 5.29 5.40
N ARG A 20 4.73 4.85 5.42
CA ARG A 20 5.72 5.25 6.43
C ARG A 20 5.94 6.76 6.45
N GLU A 21 6.28 7.34 5.30
CA GLU A 21 6.51 8.79 5.19
C GLU A 21 5.29 9.59 5.64
N PHE A 22 4.08 9.12 5.32
CA PHE A 22 2.83 9.69 5.78
C PHE A 22 2.68 9.59 7.31
N ALA A 23 3.01 8.44 7.89
CA ALA A 23 2.91 8.22 9.33
C ALA A 23 3.90 9.08 10.13
N GLU A 24 5.13 9.23 9.65
CA GLU A 24 6.13 10.12 10.23
C GLU A 24 5.68 11.58 10.17
N ARG A 25 5.08 12.00 9.05
CA ARG A 25 4.63 13.38 8.86
C ARG A 25 3.33 13.70 9.60
N TYR A 26 2.45 12.72 9.78
CA TYR A 26 1.12 12.88 10.36
C TYR A 26 0.81 11.83 11.45
N PRO A 27 1.56 11.83 12.56
CA PRO A 27 1.49 10.77 13.57
C PRO A 27 0.09 10.63 14.22
N LYS A 28 -0.65 11.74 14.37
CA LYS A 28 -2.02 11.73 14.90
C LYS A 28 -3.03 11.03 13.98
N ILE A 29 -2.81 11.05 12.66
CA ILE A 29 -3.69 10.41 11.69
C ILE A 29 -3.29 8.94 11.56
N ALA A 30 -1.99 8.67 11.44
CA ALA A 30 -1.46 7.32 11.37
C ALA A 30 -1.79 6.46 12.60
N SER A 31 -1.78 7.06 13.80
CA SER A 31 -2.20 6.34 15.01
C SER A 31 -3.66 5.88 14.98
N ARG A 32 -4.55 6.64 14.34
CA ARG A 32 -5.96 6.24 14.15
C ARG A 32 -6.13 5.11 13.14
N LEU A 33 -5.21 5.01 12.19
CA LEU A 33 -5.17 3.96 11.18
C LEU A 33 -4.33 2.77 11.60
N MET A 34 -3.79 2.77 12.84
CA MET A 34 -2.84 1.78 13.34
C MET A 34 -1.66 1.54 12.37
N MET A 35 -1.24 2.59 11.66
CA MET A 35 -0.13 2.51 10.72
C MET A 35 1.20 2.55 11.48
N SER A 36 1.95 1.46 11.35
CA SER A 36 3.30 1.27 11.88
C SER A 36 4.30 1.15 10.72
N GLY A 37 5.60 1.13 11.02
CA GLY A 37 6.68 1.22 10.03
C GLY A 37 6.62 0.22 8.85
N GLU A 38 5.88 -0.88 8.96
CA GLU A 38 5.78 -1.88 7.89
C GLU A 38 4.40 -2.04 7.26
N GLY A 39 3.37 -1.35 7.77
CA GLY A 39 2.00 -1.50 7.30
C GLY A 39 1.00 -1.01 8.33
N SER A 40 -0.23 -1.49 8.26
CA SER A 40 -1.23 -1.27 9.31
C SER A 40 -1.42 -2.52 10.17
N ASP A 41 -1.42 -2.34 11.49
CA ASP A 41 -1.76 -3.42 12.43
C ASP A 41 -3.28 -3.75 12.38
N ASP A 42 -4.10 -2.85 11.80
CA ASP A 42 -5.49 -3.12 11.45
C ASP A 42 -5.59 -3.98 10.16
N PRO A 43 -6.14 -5.20 10.23
CA PRO A 43 -6.30 -6.07 9.06
C PRO A 43 -7.19 -5.50 7.96
N HIS A 44 -8.16 -4.64 8.31
CA HIS A 44 -9.06 -4.02 7.33
C HIS A 44 -8.34 -2.91 6.56
N VAL A 45 -7.52 -2.12 7.24
CA VAL A 45 -6.71 -1.08 6.61
C VAL A 45 -5.64 -1.73 5.71
N GLU A 46 -4.97 -2.78 6.18
CA GLU A 46 -3.98 -3.50 5.37
C GLU A 46 -4.63 -4.10 4.11
N ARG A 47 -5.80 -4.74 4.24
CA ARG A 47 -6.54 -5.27 3.08
C ARG A 47 -6.96 -4.18 2.09
N MET A 48 -7.26 -2.99 2.58
CA MET A 48 -7.58 -1.84 1.72
C MET A 48 -6.33 -1.36 0.96
N ILE A 49 -5.16 -1.34 1.60
CA ILE A 49 -3.87 -1.03 0.95
C ILE A 49 -3.57 -2.07 -0.13
N GLU A 50 -3.69 -3.36 0.18
CA GLU A 50 -3.51 -4.46 -0.78
C GLU A 50 -4.49 -4.37 -1.95
N SER A 51 -5.77 -4.09 -1.69
CA SER A 51 -6.78 -3.92 -2.73
C SER A 51 -6.44 -2.75 -3.66
N PHE A 52 -5.96 -1.64 -3.09
CA PHE A 52 -5.54 -0.47 -3.86
C PHE A 52 -4.27 -0.77 -4.69
N ALA A 53 -3.30 -1.48 -4.11
CA ALA A 53 -2.11 -1.95 -4.83
C ALA A 53 -2.49 -2.82 -6.04
N LEU A 54 -3.46 -3.72 -5.89
CA LEU A 54 -3.96 -4.57 -6.98
C LEU A 54 -4.63 -3.76 -8.10
N LEU A 55 -5.44 -2.75 -7.74
CA LEU A 55 -6.05 -1.85 -8.70
C LEU A 55 -4.99 -1.01 -9.44
N SER A 56 -4.03 -0.43 -8.71
CA SER A 56 -2.91 0.32 -9.29
C SER A 56 -2.08 -0.54 -10.23
N ALA A 57 -1.76 -1.77 -9.84
CA ALA A 57 -0.98 -2.70 -10.64
C ALA A 57 -1.65 -3.05 -11.97
N ARG A 58 -2.99 -3.13 -12.01
CA ARG A 58 -3.74 -3.34 -13.25
C ARG A 58 -3.65 -2.14 -14.19
N VAL A 59 -3.64 -0.91 -13.64
CA VAL A 59 -3.46 0.32 -14.41
C VAL A 59 -2.02 0.40 -14.92
N SER A 60 -1.03 0.22 -14.05
CA SER A 60 0.39 0.20 -14.40
C SER A 60 0.68 -0.79 -15.53
N LYS A 61 0.18 -2.04 -15.42
CA LYS A 61 0.33 -3.05 -16.47
C LYS A 61 -0.30 -2.64 -17.81
N ARG A 62 -1.38 -1.84 -17.80
CA ARG A 62 -2.06 -1.40 -19.03
C ARG A 62 -1.32 -0.26 -19.74
N LEU A 63 -0.52 0.50 -19.01
CA LEU A 63 0.25 1.64 -19.53
C LEU A 63 1.61 1.23 -20.10
N GLU A 64 2.09 0.05 -19.74
CA GLU A 64 3.24 -0.63 -20.37
C GLU A 64 2.81 -1.32 -21.67
#